data_AF-A0A7X7P5T8-F1
#
_entry.id   AF-A0A7X7P5T8-F1
#
_cell.length_a   1.000
_cell.length_b   1.000
_cell.length_c   1.000
_cell.angle_alpha   90.00
_cell.angle_beta   90.00
_cell.angle_gamma   90.00
#
_symmetry.space_group_name_H-M   'P 1'
#
loop_
_entity.id
_entity.type
_entity.pdbx_description
1 polymer ?
#
loop_
_entity_poly.entity_id
_entity_poly.type
_entity_poly.pdbx_seq_one_letter_code
_entity_poly.pdbx_strand_id
1 'polypeptide(L)' 'HACRKYSGRVGRSAGAKELSERAVNLAVFAHIRHAETAYDDLLAGGRDRIEAREQVRSEVLSIQARWQKS' A
#
# COMPACT_ATOMS: atom_id res chain seq x y z
N HIS A 1 21.24 -17.42 33.10
CA HIS A 1 20.92 -18.03 31.79
C HIS A 1 19.71 -17.28 31.21
N ALA A 2 19.95 -16.36 30.28
CA ALA A 2 18.99 -15.30 29.91
C ALA A 2 18.13 -15.70 28.69
N CYS A 3 16.88 -16.09 28.93
CA CYS A 3 15.83 -16.02 27.92
C CYS A 3 15.48 -14.55 27.66
N ARG A 4 16.21 -13.90 26.75
CA ARG A 4 15.94 -12.54 26.31
C ARG A 4 15.62 -12.58 24.82
N LYS A 5 14.34 -12.51 24.48
CA LYS A 5 13.77 -11.51 23.58
C LYS A 5 12.26 -11.65 23.66
N TYR A 6 11.68 -10.69 24.36
CA TYR A 6 10.26 -10.46 24.43
C TYR A 6 9.69 -10.52 23.01
N SER A 7 8.83 -11.50 22.77
CA SER A 7 7.72 -11.41 21.84
C SER A 7 6.93 -10.16 22.25
N GLY A 8 7.37 -9.00 21.76
CA GLY A 8 6.68 -7.73 21.89
C GLY A 8 5.39 -7.85 21.11
N ARG A 9 4.39 -8.46 21.75
CA ARG A 9 3.02 -8.50 21.29
C ARG A 9 2.65 -7.09 20.91
N VAL A 10 2.49 -6.90 19.60
CA VAL A 10 1.56 -6.00 18.93
C VAL A 10 1.04 -4.90 19.85
N GLY A 11 1.64 -3.71 19.73
CA GLY A 11 1.11 -2.47 20.29
C GLY A 11 -0.26 -2.13 19.71
N ARG A 12 -1.28 -2.89 20.11
CA ARG A 12 -2.70 -2.57 19.94
C ARG A 12 -3.10 -1.81 21.18
N SER A 13 -2.80 -0.53 21.27
CA SER A 13 -3.43 0.41 22.21
C SER A 13 -2.96 1.83 21.89
N ALA A 14 -3.91 2.74 21.67
CA ALA A 14 -3.78 4.19 21.49
C ALA A 14 -3.23 4.76 20.15
N GLY A 15 -2.22 4.18 19.50
CA GLY A 15 -1.58 4.81 18.31
C GLY A 15 -2.36 4.70 16.99
N ALA A 16 -3.36 3.82 16.90
CA ALA A 16 -4.13 3.59 15.66
C ALA A 16 -5.19 4.67 15.37
N LYS A 17 -5.41 5.61 16.31
CA LYS A 17 -6.47 6.63 16.18
C LYS A 17 -6.03 7.87 15.40
N GLU A 18 -4.74 7.96 15.07
CA GLU A 18 -4.16 9.03 14.26
C GLU A 18 -3.50 8.44 13.00
N LEU A 19 -4.23 7.52 12.35
CA LEU A 19 -3.96 7.22 10.95
C LEU A 19 -4.14 8.52 10.18
N SER A 20 -3.03 9.26 9.99
CA SER A 20 -3.07 10.49 9.22
C SER A 20 -3.74 10.20 7.87
N GLU A 21 -4.62 11.08 7.41
CA GLU A 21 -5.32 10.93 6.13
C GLU A 21 -4.31 10.65 4.99
N ARG A 22 -3.12 11.23 5.07
CA ARG A 22 -2.00 10.95 4.18
C ARG A 22 -1.55 9.50 4.23
N ALA A 23 -1.38 8.91 5.41
CA ALA A 23 -0.98 7.51 5.55
C ALA A 23 -2.06 6.56 5.02
N VAL A 24 -3.34 6.87 5.28
CA VAL A 24 -4.47 6.10 4.74
C VAL A 24 -4.47 6.17 3.21
N ASN A 25 -4.37 7.38 2.65
CA ASN A 25 -4.33 7.57 1.20
C ASN A 25 -3.17 6.81 0.56
N LEU A 26 -1.96 6.86 1.14
CA LEU A 26 -0.80 6.11 0.64
C LEU A 26 -1.04 4.59 0.67
N ALA A 27 -1.66 4.08 1.73
CA ALA A 27 -2.00 2.66 1.84
C ALA A 27 -3.03 2.25 0.78
N VAL A 28 -4.07 3.06 0.56
CA VAL A 28 -5.07 2.84 -0.50
C VAL A 28 -4.42 2.85 -1.88
N PHE A 29 -3.58 3.84 -2.17
CA PHE A 29 -2.82 3.91 -3.43
C PHE A 29 -1.93 2.69 -3.64
N ALA A 30 -1.23 2.24 -2.60
CA ALA A 30 -0.41 1.04 -2.67
C ALA A 30 -1.26 -0.20 -2.94
N HIS A 31 -2.39 -0.34 -2.23
CA HIS A 31 -3.30 -1.47 -2.40
C HIS A 31 -3.86 -1.53 -3.82
N ILE A 32 -4.41 -0.43 -4.34
CA ILE A 32 -4.95 -0.37 -5.71
C ILE A 32 -3.87 -0.74 -6.72
N ARG A 33 -2.66 -0.19 -6.59
CA ARG A 33 -1.55 -0.49 -7.50
C ARG A 33 -1.22 -1.98 -7.53
N HIS A 34 -1.18 -2.66 -6.38
CA HIS A 34 -0.80 -4.07 -6.34
C HIS A 34 -1.95 -5.04 -6.62
N ALA A 35 -3.18 -4.70 -6.20
CA ALA A 35 -4.32 -5.62 -6.26
C ALA A 35 -5.22 -5.40 -7.49
N GLU A 36 -5.31 -4.15 -7.97
CA GLU A 36 -6.31 -3.76 -8.96
C GLU A 36 -5.69 -3.32 -10.29
N THR A 37 -4.36 -3.43 -10.45
CA THR A 37 -3.66 -3.11 -11.70
C THR A 37 -2.62 -4.17 -12.05
N ALA A 38 -2.16 -4.20 -13.29
CA ALA A 38 -1.12 -5.12 -13.77
C ALA A 38 0.30 -4.79 -13.25
N TYR A 39 0.44 -3.99 -12.19
CA TYR A 39 1.74 -3.55 -11.68
C TYR A 39 2.69 -4.72 -11.37
N ASP A 40 2.18 -5.74 -10.67
CA ASP A 40 2.99 -6.89 -10.29
C ASP A 40 3.36 -7.76 -11.50
N ASP A 41 2.49 -7.85 -12.51
CA ASP A 41 2.77 -8.52 -13.77
C ASP A 41 3.85 -7.78 -14.59
N LEU A 42 3.80 -6.45 -14.62
CA LEU A 42 4.84 -5.63 -15.27
C LEU A 42 6.20 -5.82 -14.61
N LEU A 43 6.24 -5.88 -13.27
CA LEU A 43 7.47 -6.18 -12.53
C LEU A 43 7.97 -7.61 -12.79
N ALA A 44 7.08 -8.59 -12.80
CA ALA A 44 7.43 -9.98 -13.13
C ALA A 44 7.97 -10.11 -14.58
N GLY A 45 7.47 -9.28 -15.49
CA GLY A 45 7.96 -9.14 -16.87
C GLY A 45 9.28 -8.37 -17.01
N GLY A 46 9.93 -7.99 -15.90
CA GLY A 46 11.23 -7.32 -15.90
C GLY A 46 11.20 -5.84 -16.25
N ARG A 47 10.02 -5.19 -16.25
CA ARG A 47 9.93 -3.73 -16.43
C ARG A 47 10.57 -3.00 -15.26
N ASP A 48 11.15 -1.84 -15.53
CA ASP A 48 11.63 -0.97 -14.48
C ASP A 48 10.48 -0.50 -13.59
N ARG A 49 10.77 -0.28 -12.30
CA ARG A 49 9.76 0.10 -11.31
C ARG A 49 9.14 1.47 -11.60
N ILE A 50 9.89 2.39 -12.19
CA ILE A 50 9.40 3.72 -12.55
C ILE A 50 8.48 3.61 -13.76
N GLU A 51 8.89 2.88 -14.80
CA GLU A 51 8.06 2.64 -15.98
C GLU A 51 6.75 1.94 -15.63
N ALA A 52 6.82 0.87 -14.82
CA ALA A 52 5.64 0.14 -14.36
C ALA A 52 4.71 1.03 -13.53
N ARG A 53 5.26 1.94 -12.70
CA ARG A 53 4.46 2.90 -11.92
C ARG A 53 3.77 3.93 -12.80
N GLU A 54 4.48 4.49 -13.78
CA GLU A 54 3.90 5.47 -14.71
C GLU A 54 2.80 4.82 -15.57
N GLN A 55 3.00 3.58 -16.01
CA GLN A 55 2.03 2.86 -16.83
C GLN A 55 0.70 2.63 -16.10
N VAL A 56 0.73 2.27 -14.81
CA VAL A 56 -0.50 2.02 -14.02
C VAL A 56 -1.04 3.27 -13.32
N ARG A 57 -0.35 4.42 -13.41
CA ARG A 57 -0.67 5.63 -12.64
C ARG A 57 -2.09 6.14 -12.89
N SER A 58 -2.49 6.20 -14.16
CA SER A 58 -3.83 6.66 -14.56
C SER A 58 -4.93 5.72 -14.08
N GLU A 59 -4.70 4.41 -14.18
CA GLU A 59 -5.61 3.36 -13.71
C GLU A 59 -5.80 3.42 -12.20
N VAL A 60 -4.69 3.52 -11.45
CA VAL A 60 -4.71 3.68 -9.99
C VAL A 60 -5.52 4.91 -9.58
N LEU A 61 -5.31 6.06 -10.22
CA LEU A 61 -6.05 7.29 -9.92
C LEU A 61 -7.54 7.17 -10.25
N SER A 62 -7.89 6.48 -11.34
CA SER A 62 -9.28 6.26 -11.74
C SER A 62 -10.03 5.39 -10.73
N ILE A 63 -9.41 4.29 -10.28
CA ILE A 63 -9.98 3.38 -9.28
C ILE A 63 -10.12 4.10 -7.93
N GLN A 64 -9.10 4.85 -7.52
CA GLN A 64 -9.13 5.63 -6.28
C GLN A 64 -10.28 6.66 -6.31
N ALA A 65 -10.45 7.37 -7.43
CA ALA A 65 -11.53 8.34 -7.58
C ALA A 65 -12.91 7.68 -7.58
N ARG A 66 -13.04 6.45 -8.13
CA ARG A 66 -14.28 5.68 -8.05
C ARG A 66 -14.64 5.31 -6.62
N TRP A 67 -13.64 4.88 -5.83
CA TRP A 67 -13.85 4.50 -4.43
C TRP A 67 -14.18 5.70 -3.53
N GLN A 68 -13.60 6.87 -3.81
CA GLN A 68 -13.92 8.11 -3.07
C GLN A 68 -15.33 8.63 -3.34
N LYS A 69 -15.95 8.24 -4.46
CA LYS A 69 -17.32 8.64 -4.83
C LYS A 69 -18.39 7.63 -4.37
N SER A 70 -17.99 6.52 -3.77
CA SER A 70 -18.89 5.45 -3.31
C SER A 70 -19.31 5.63 -1.85
#